data_AF-A0A3C1FM69-F1
#
_entry.id   AF-A0A3C1FM69-F1
#
_cell.length_a   1.000
_cell.length_b   1.000
_cell.length_c   1.000
_cell.angle_alpha   90.00
_cell.angle_beta   90.00
_cell.angle_gamma   90.00
#
_symmetry.space_group_name_H-M   'P 1'
#
loop_
_entity.id
_entity.type
_entity.pdbx_description
1 polymer ?
#
loop_
_entity_poly.entity_id
_entity_poly.type
_entity_poly.pdbx_seq_one_letter_code
_entity_poly.pdbx_strand_id
1 'polypeptide(L)'
;MKLLKDGKPVTDDWVHLDDADPAPAAGGVIVSLDRWRAERDALLKRGQVGIRLKSNEAPAEIRDDLGHFGVIALEFPVYRDGRAFSYARLLRERFGYKGELRAVGNVLFDQLAFMHRCG
;
A
#
# COMPACT_ATOMS: atom_id res chain seq x y z
N MET A 1 13.23 -3.55 -7.52
CA MET A 1 13.30 -4.74 -6.64
C MET A 1 12.36 -5.80 -7.19
N LYS A 2 12.72 -7.09 -7.18
CA LYS A 2 11.89 -8.19 -7.71
C LYS A 2 10.80 -8.55 -6.70
N LEU A 3 9.53 -8.37 -7.07
CA LEU A 3 8.39 -8.86 -6.30
C LEU A 3 8.08 -10.30 -6.72
N LEU A 4 7.93 -11.18 -5.73
CA LEU A 4 7.48 -12.56 -5.92
C LEU A 4 5.97 -12.60 -5.68
N LYS A 5 5.19 -12.92 -6.71
CA LYS A 5 3.75 -13.19 -6.60
C LYS A 5 3.51 -14.62 -7.08
N ASP A 6 3.00 -15.48 -6.20
CA ASP A 6 2.70 -16.90 -6.49
C ASP A 6 3.89 -17.69 -7.09
N GLY A 7 5.12 -17.38 -6.65
CA GLY A 7 6.34 -18.02 -7.16
C GLY A 7 6.80 -17.56 -8.55
N LYS A 8 6.13 -16.57 -9.15
CA LYS A 8 6.55 -15.95 -10.42
C LYS A 8 7.16 -14.56 -10.15
N PRO A 9 8.31 -14.23 -10.75
CA PRO A 9 8.84 -12.88 -10.68
C PRO A 9 7.88 -11.96 -11.43
N VAL A 10 7.22 -11.07 -10.70
CA VAL A 10 6.39 -10.00 -11.26
C VAL A 10 7.20 -8.71 -11.20
N THR A 11 7.19 -7.96 -12.29
CA THR A 11 7.77 -6.62 -12.33
C THR A 11 6.97 -5.73 -11.38
N ASP A 12 7.65 -5.15 -10.39
CA ASP A 12 7.03 -4.13 -9.57
C ASP A 12 7.12 -2.79 -10.27
N ASP A 13 6.03 -2.36 -10.88
CA ASP A 13 5.93 -1.07 -11.57
C ASP A 13 5.55 0.08 -10.61
N TRP A 14 5.55 -0.18 -9.30
CA TRP A 14 5.26 0.81 -8.26
C TRP A 14 6.52 1.32 -7.58
N VAL A 15 6.62 2.65 -7.47
CA VAL A 15 7.74 3.33 -6.79
C VAL A 15 7.24 3.91 -5.48
N HIS A 16 7.90 3.57 -4.38
CA HIS A 16 7.69 4.25 -3.10
C HIS A 16 8.29 5.64 -3.18
N LEU A 17 7.47 6.66 -2.98
CA LEU A 17 7.86 8.05 -3.08
C LEU A 17 7.83 8.68 -1.69
N ASP A 18 9.00 9.13 -1.23
CA ASP A 18 9.11 9.89 0.01
C ASP A 18 8.63 11.33 -0.19
N ASP A 19 8.26 12.00 0.90
CA ASP A 19 7.55 13.29 0.84
C ASP A 19 8.41 14.41 0.21
N ALA A 20 9.73 14.30 0.29
CA ALA A 20 10.66 15.26 -0.28
C ALA A 20 11.05 14.96 -1.75
N ASP A 21 10.74 13.77 -2.25
CA ASP A 21 11.20 13.33 -3.56
C ASP A 21 10.27 13.80 -4.69
N PRO A 22 10.82 14.19 -5.85
CA PRO A 22 10.01 14.51 -7.01
C PRO A 22 9.33 13.23 -7.55
N ALA A 23 8.03 13.33 -7.85
CA ALA A 23 7.32 12.21 -8.46
C ALA A 23 7.92 11.87 -9.85
N PRO A 24 8.14 10.58 -10.17
CA PRO A 24 8.61 10.16 -11.49
C PRO A 24 7.62 10.58 -12.59
N ALA A 25 8.15 10.81 -13.79
CA ALA A 25 7.37 11.25 -14.95
C ALA A 25 6.34 10.22 -15.44
N ALA A 26 6.55 8.93 -15.13
CA ALA A 26 5.66 7.84 -15.50
C ALA A 26 5.75 6.69 -14.47
N GLY A 27 4.74 5.82 -14.48
CA GLY A 27 4.64 4.66 -13.59
C GLY A 27 3.74 4.88 -12.38
N GLY A 28 3.47 3.80 -11.65
CA GLY A 28 2.71 3.84 -10.41
C GLY A 28 3.56 4.39 -9.27
N VAL A 29 3.00 5.24 -8.43
CA VAL A 29 3.69 5.70 -7.21
C VAL A 29 2.87 5.39 -5.97
N ILE A 30 3.56 5.02 -4.91
CA ILE A 30 3.00 4.82 -3.58
C ILE A 30 3.47 5.98 -2.71
N VAL A 31 2.54 6.83 -2.29
CA VAL A 31 2.83 8.02 -1.48
C VAL A 31 2.39 7.84 -0.03
N SER A 32 2.91 8.66 0.89
CA SER A 32 2.39 8.71 2.26
C SER A 32 0.97 9.29 2.33
N LEU A 33 0.27 9.05 3.45
CA LEU A 33 -1.00 9.70 3.73
C LEU A 33 -0.88 11.24 3.76
N ASP A 34 0.21 11.75 4.32
CA ASP A 34 0.46 13.19 4.43
C ASP A 34 0.61 13.84 3.04
N ARG A 35 1.37 13.20 2.14
CA ARG A 35 1.52 13.67 0.77
C ARG A 35 0.23 13.52 -0.04
N TRP A 36 -0.53 12.45 0.16
CA TRP A 36 -1.85 12.32 -0.46
C TRP A 36 -2.75 13.50 -0.10
N ARG A 37 -2.78 13.91 1.17
CA ARG A 37 -3.57 15.06 1.63
C ARG A 37 -3.08 16.39 1.04
N ALA A 38 -1.78 16.57 0.92
CA ALA A 38 -1.19 17.80 0.41
C ALA A 38 -1.32 17.94 -1.12
N GLU A 39 -1.18 16.85 -1.86
CA GLU A 39 -1.02 16.85 -3.33
C GLU A 39 -2.12 16.06 -4.06
N ARG A 40 -3.27 15.82 -3.41
CA ARG A 40 -4.36 14.95 -3.90
C ARG A 40 -4.68 15.16 -5.39
N ASP A 41 -4.97 16.39 -5.79
CA ASP A 41 -5.38 16.69 -7.16
C ASP A 41 -4.26 16.49 -8.18
N ALA A 42 -3.01 16.75 -7.81
CA ALA A 42 -1.84 16.53 -8.66
C ALA A 42 -1.60 15.02 -8.86
N LEU A 43 -1.72 14.25 -7.78
CA LEU A 43 -1.57 12.80 -7.79
C LEU A 43 -2.67 12.11 -8.62
N LEU A 44 -3.91 12.57 -8.50
CA LEU A 44 -5.02 12.09 -9.32
C LEU A 44 -4.81 12.36 -10.81
N LYS A 45 -4.31 13.54 -11.19
CA LYS A 45 -4.04 13.90 -12.58
C LYS A 45 -2.96 13.03 -13.22
N ARG A 46 -1.99 12.55 -12.44
CA ARG A 46 -0.93 11.65 -12.90
C ARG A 46 -1.46 10.22 -13.15
N GLY A 47 -2.58 9.81 -12.58
CA GLY A 47 -3.19 8.50 -12.82
C GLY A 47 -2.90 7.46 -11.73
N GLN A 48 -2.05 6.46 -12.00
CA GLN A 48 -1.84 5.31 -11.10
C GLN A 48 -1.26 5.74 -9.75
N VAL A 49 -2.10 5.86 -8.71
CA VAL A 49 -1.68 6.20 -7.34
C VAL A 49 -1.89 5.00 -6.43
N GLY A 50 -0.95 4.80 -5.52
CA GLY A 50 -1.09 3.98 -4.34
C GLY A 50 -0.79 4.80 -3.10
N ILE A 51 -1.18 4.26 -1.95
CA ILE A 51 -0.98 4.92 -0.66
C ILE A 51 -0.30 3.97 0.33
N ARG A 52 0.65 4.51 1.10
CA ARG A 52 1.29 3.85 2.22
C ARG A 52 0.68 4.37 3.51
N LEU A 53 0.10 3.46 4.31
CA LEU A 53 -0.39 3.75 5.65
C LEU A 53 0.58 3.22 6.70
N LYS A 54 0.97 4.08 7.63
CA LYS A 54 1.72 3.71 8.83
C LYS A 54 0.81 2.94 9.80
N SER A 55 1.40 2.19 10.72
CA SER A 55 0.66 1.40 11.73
C SER A 55 -0.33 2.23 12.59
N ASN A 56 -0.04 3.52 12.77
CA ASN A 56 -0.87 4.46 13.52
C ASN A 56 -1.91 5.20 12.66
N GLU A 57 -1.94 4.98 11.34
CA GLU A 57 -2.85 5.62 10.39
C GLU A 57 -3.98 4.64 10.04
N ALA A 58 -5.22 5.03 10.30
CA ALA A 58 -6.35 4.14 10.15
C ALA A 58 -6.86 4.14 8.69
N PRO A 59 -7.27 2.98 8.11
CA PRO A 59 -7.83 2.94 6.77
C PRO A 59 -9.12 3.75 6.60
N ALA A 60 -9.77 4.12 7.71
CA ALA A 60 -10.93 5.01 7.71
C ALA A 60 -10.57 6.41 7.16
N GLU A 61 -9.32 6.85 7.31
CA GLU A 61 -8.83 8.16 6.85
C GLU A 61 -8.79 8.29 5.33
N ILE A 62 -8.79 7.16 4.62
CA ILE A 62 -8.71 7.10 3.15
C ILE A 62 -9.96 6.48 2.53
N ARG A 63 -11.00 6.25 3.33
CA ARG A 63 -12.20 5.50 2.94
C ARG A 63 -12.87 6.05 1.68
N ASP A 64 -13.01 7.36 1.61
CA ASP A 64 -13.72 8.04 0.52
C ASP A 64 -12.89 8.08 -0.76
N ASP A 65 -11.57 7.89 -0.63
CA ASP A 65 -10.61 7.90 -1.74
C ASP A 65 -10.23 6.49 -2.22
N LEU A 66 -10.78 5.43 -1.61
CA LEU A 66 -10.39 4.04 -1.91
C LEU A 66 -10.51 3.66 -3.39
N GLY A 67 -11.44 4.28 -4.13
CA GLY A 67 -11.61 4.06 -5.56
C GLY A 67 -10.48 4.62 -6.43
N HIS A 68 -9.63 5.48 -5.88
CA HIS A 68 -8.51 6.10 -6.59
C HIS A 68 -7.20 5.30 -6.46
N PHE A 69 -7.11 4.42 -5.46
CA PHE A 69 -5.89 3.67 -5.20
C PHE A 69 -5.88 2.35 -5.97
N GLY A 70 -4.83 2.14 -6.78
CA GLY A 70 -4.55 0.83 -7.37
C GLY A 70 -3.90 -0.12 -6.37
N VAL A 71 -3.16 0.44 -5.41
CA VAL A 71 -2.47 -0.31 -4.35
C VAL A 71 -2.53 0.42 -3.01
N ILE A 72 -2.74 -0.32 -1.92
CA ILE A 72 -2.61 0.17 -0.56
C ILE A 72 -1.51 -0.65 0.12
N ALA A 73 -0.44 0.03 0.50
CA ALA A 73 0.68 -0.53 1.22
C ALA A 73 0.48 -0.27 2.73
N LEU A 74 0.41 -1.33 3.53
CA LEU A 74 0.30 -1.25 4.98
C LEU A 74 1.69 -1.47 5.58
N GLU A 75 2.13 -0.53 6.42
CA GLU A 75 3.43 -0.61 7.05
C GLU A 75 3.41 -1.47 8.31
N PHE A 76 4.37 -2.40 8.40
CA PHE A 76 4.60 -3.27 9.54
C PHE A 76 5.93 -2.87 10.20
N PRO A 77 5.92 -1.93 11.16
CA PRO A 77 7.15 -1.49 11.83
C PRO A 77 7.74 -2.57 12.75
N VAL A 78 6.88 -3.39 13.37
CA VAL A 78 7.28 -4.51 14.24
C VAL A 78 6.32 -5.68 14.04
N TYR A 79 6.83 -6.91 13.97
CA TYR A 79 6.07 -8.14 13.74
C TYR A 79 4.88 -8.35 14.70
N ARG A 80 4.93 -7.76 15.91
CA ARG A 80 3.89 -7.91 16.94
C ARG A 80 2.72 -6.93 16.80
N ASP A 81 2.75 -6.03 15.82
CA ASP A 81 1.68 -5.07 15.61
C ASP A 81 0.53 -5.68 14.78
N GLY A 82 -0.43 -6.30 15.47
CA GLY A 82 -1.61 -6.92 14.86
C GLY A 82 -2.59 -5.94 14.19
N ARG A 83 -2.36 -4.62 14.30
CA ARG A 83 -3.26 -3.60 13.73
C ARG A 83 -3.28 -3.64 12.21
N ALA A 84 -2.14 -3.83 11.57
CA ALA A 84 -2.07 -3.88 10.11
C ALA A 84 -2.85 -5.08 9.52
N PHE A 85 -2.93 -6.21 10.22
CA PHE A 85 -3.83 -7.32 9.84
C PHE A 85 -5.31 -6.93 9.98
N SER A 86 -5.65 -6.24 11.07
CA SER A 86 -7.01 -5.73 11.30
C SER A 86 -7.40 -4.72 10.23
N TYR A 87 -6.45 -3.88 9.80
CA TYR A 87 -6.63 -2.90 8.73
C TYR A 87 -6.80 -3.54 7.36
N ALA A 88 -6.00 -4.55 7.03
CA ALA A 88 -6.17 -5.33 5.80
C ALA A 88 -7.57 -5.97 5.74
N ARG A 89 -8.00 -6.56 6.86
CA ARG A 89 -9.33 -7.14 6.99
C ARG A 89 -10.43 -6.08 6.85
N LEU A 90 -10.28 -4.93 7.51
CA LEU A 90 -11.22 -3.81 7.41
C LEU A 90 -11.35 -3.32 5.96
N LEU A 91 -10.23 -3.18 5.25
CA LEU A 91 -10.18 -2.77 3.85
C LEU A 91 -10.94 -3.76 2.95
N ARG A 92 -10.75 -5.07 3.12
CA ARG A 92 -11.42 -6.10 2.31
C ARG A 92 -12.89 -6.30 2.68
N GLU A 93 -13.18 -6.53 3.95
CA GLU A 93 -14.51 -6.96 4.41
C GLU A 93 -15.47 -5.79 4.57
N ARG A 94 -15.01 -4.68 5.17
CA ARG A 94 -15.90 -3.57 5.53
C ARG A 94 -15.92 -2.48 4.47
N PHE A 95 -14.75 -2.12 3.94
CA PHE A 95 -14.64 -1.05 2.95
C PHE A 95 -14.68 -1.57 1.51
N GLY A 96 -14.66 -2.89 1.33
CA GLY A 96 -14.85 -3.52 0.01
C GLY A 96 -13.75 -3.20 -0.99
N TYR A 97 -12.56 -2.77 -0.54
CA TYR A 97 -11.44 -2.43 -1.40
C TYR A 97 -11.03 -3.63 -2.26
N LYS A 98 -11.05 -3.44 -3.58
CA LYS A 98 -10.77 -4.49 -4.58
C LYS A 98 -9.37 -4.41 -5.18
N GLY A 99 -8.65 -3.32 -4.95
CA GLY A 99 -7.28 -3.16 -5.44
C GLY A 99 -6.27 -4.05 -4.71
N GLU A 100 -5.00 -3.80 -4.99
CA GLU A 100 -3.90 -4.57 -4.42
C GLU A 100 -3.61 -4.13 -2.98
N LEU A 101 -3.44 -5.08 -2.06
CA LEU A 101 -2.95 -4.83 -0.70
C LEU A 101 -1.53 -5.35 -0.60
N ARG A 102 -0.60 -4.53 -0.11
CA ARG A 102 0.79 -4.90 0.11
C ARG A 102 1.17 -4.72 1.56
N ALA A 103 1.96 -5.64 2.09
CA ALA A 103 2.66 -5.44 3.35
C ALA A 103 4.05 -4.86 3.05
N VAL A 104 4.38 -3.73 3.65
CA VAL A 104 5.67 -3.05 3.48
C VAL A 104 6.29 -2.72 4.84
N GLY A 105 7.59 -2.45 4.89
CA GLY A 105 8.34 -2.24 6.13
C GLY A 105 9.27 -3.41 6.44
N ASN A 106 9.56 -3.64 7.72
CA ASN A 106 10.47 -4.70 8.18
C ASN A 106 9.79 -6.07 8.19
N VAL A 107 9.14 -6.40 7.06
CA VAL A 107 8.61 -7.73 6.79
C VAL A 107 9.82 -8.60 6.50
N LEU A 108 10.32 -9.28 7.54
CA LEU A 108 11.32 -10.33 7.37
C LEU A 108 10.89 -11.20 6.20
N PHE A 109 11.71 -11.18 5.15
CA PHE A 109 11.58 -11.91 3.89
C PHE A 109 11.43 -13.44 4.06
N ASP A 110 11.45 -13.91 5.31
CA ASP A 110 11.60 -15.31 5.70
C ASP A 110 10.28 -16.03 6.03
N GLN A 111 9.12 -15.40 5.83
CA GLN A 111 7.82 -16.10 5.96
C GLN A 111 6.79 -15.79 4.86
N LEU A 112 7.23 -15.77 3.61
CA LEU A 112 6.35 -15.93 2.44
C LEU A 112 5.43 -17.17 2.53
N ALA A 113 5.71 -18.12 3.44
CA ALA A 113 4.90 -19.31 3.69
C ALA A 113 3.57 -19.07 4.46
N PHE A 114 3.38 -17.95 5.19
CA PHE A 114 2.14 -17.75 5.97
C PHE A 114 1.05 -16.93 5.27
N MET A 115 1.39 -16.12 4.26
CA MET A 115 0.39 -15.32 3.52
C MET A 115 -0.38 -16.13 2.46
N HIS A 116 0.11 -17.30 2.06
CA HIS A 116 -0.61 -18.19 1.14
C HIS A 116 -1.82 -18.91 1.77
N ARG A 117 -2.10 -18.66 3.06
CA ARG A 117 -3.15 -19.36 3.82
C ARG A 117 -4.36 -18.52 4.17
N CYS A 118 -4.39 -17.24 3.79
CA CYS A 118 -5.51 -16.35 4.09
C CYS A 118 -6.38 -15.94 2.87
N GLY A 119 -6.08 -16.49 1.68
CA GLY A 119 -6.88 -16.29 0.47
C GLY A 119 -6.60 -15.00 -0.28
#